data_AF-A0A448GY70-F1
#
_entry.id   AF-A0A448GY70-F1
#
_cell.length_a   1.000
_cell.length_b   1.000
_cell.length_c   1.000
_cell.angle_alpha   90.00
_cell.angle_beta   90.00
_cell.angle_gamma   90.00
#
_symmetry.space_group_name_H-M   'P 1'
#
loop_
_entity.id
_entity.type
_entity.pdbx_description
1 polymer ?
#
loop_
_entity_poly.entity_id
_entity_poly.type
_entity_poly.pdbx_seq_one_letter_code
_entity_poly.pdbx_strand_id
1 'polypeptide(L)'
;MAKSIFAYKDTPNGYEPDNDLLGSPASGKREYYNFNLISKTEAEKIATKISVRSPVKIPHNAITKIDQKSGYAQIKSVWIENGVKYESRWHTRTPGTPANQTNSWVVTRKIQGSRTQKAGDTEYLLNNGQWVSESKWNNALKLRRQGRETKESREILDRGHIKDGD
;
A
#
# COMPACT_ATOMS: atom_id res chain seq x y z
N MET A 1 36.41 29.91 -5.06
CA MET A 1 37.04 28.57 -4.96
C MET A 1 36.33 27.82 -3.83
N ALA A 2 35.88 26.57 -3.91
CA ALA A 2 35.77 25.58 -4.96
C ALA A 2 34.51 24.74 -4.65
N LYS A 3 33.78 24.31 -5.70
CA LYS A 3 32.67 23.37 -5.61
C LYS A 3 33.23 21.99 -5.23
N SER A 4 32.69 21.36 -4.19
CA SER A 4 32.84 19.91 -4.01
C SER A 4 31.54 19.25 -4.45
N ILE A 5 31.57 18.70 -5.66
CA ILE A 5 30.49 17.92 -6.25
C ILE A 5 30.81 16.46 -5.88
N PHE A 6 30.08 15.90 -4.91
CA PHE A 6 30.03 14.44 -4.78
C PHE A 6 29.08 13.91 -5.85
N ALA A 7 29.64 13.55 -6.99
CA ALA A 7 28.95 12.74 -7.99
C ALA A 7 28.80 11.32 -7.43
N TYR A 8 27.59 10.97 -7.00
CA TYR A 8 27.25 9.58 -6.73
C TYR A 8 27.04 8.87 -8.06
N LYS A 9 27.90 7.87 -8.29
CA LYS A 9 27.96 7.03 -9.49
C LYS A 9 26.60 6.36 -9.74
N ASP A 10 26.21 6.37 -11.01
CA ASP A 10 25.09 5.64 -11.57
C ASP A 10 25.04 4.21 -11.01
N THR A 11 23.96 3.90 -10.28
CA THR A 11 23.64 2.49 -10.00
C THR A 11 22.94 1.93 -11.24
N PRO A 12 23.29 0.71 -11.71
CA PRO A 12 22.72 0.11 -12.94
C PRO A 12 21.21 -0.19 -12.90
N ASN A 13 20.47 0.30 -11.91
CA ASN A 13 19.07 -0.01 -11.68
C ASN A 13 18.29 1.26 -11.29
N GLY A 14 18.22 2.25 -12.19
CA GLY A 14 17.16 3.27 -12.26
C GLY A 14 16.63 3.86 -10.94
N TYR A 15 17.48 4.05 -9.95
CA TYR A 15 17.09 4.46 -8.60
C TYR A 15 17.49 5.92 -8.42
N GLU A 16 16.54 6.83 -8.64
CA GLU A 16 16.69 8.22 -8.22
C GLU A 16 16.17 8.37 -6.78
N PRO A 17 16.96 8.98 -5.86
CA PRO A 17 16.46 9.37 -4.56
C PRO A 17 15.61 10.64 -4.70
N ASP A 18 14.30 10.51 -4.58
CA ASP A 18 13.38 11.67 -4.61
C ASP A 18 13.57 12.52 -3.35
N ASN A 19 14.30 13.62 -3.51
CA ASN A 19 14.50 14.66 -2.52
C ASN A 19 13.57 15.86 -2.79
N ASP A 20 12.36 15.61 -3.29
CA ASP A 20 11.38 16.66 -3.60
C ASP A 20 10.41 16.89 -2.44
N LEU A 21 10.94 17.57 -1.42
CA LEU A 21 10.11 18.48 -0.64
C LEU A 21 9.73 19.64 -1.57
N LEU A 22 8.47 19.66 -2.04
CA LEU A 22 7.84 20.71 -2.87
C LEU A 22 7.91 20.52 -4.41
N GLY A 23 7.37 19.43 -4.94
CA GLY A 23 7.18 19.22 -6.39
C GLY A 23 5.72 19.34 -6.85
N SER A 24 5.44 20.26 -7.77
CA SER A 24 4.16 20.45 -8.49
C SER A 24 3.72 19.21 -9.31
N PRO A 25 2.41 19.05 -9.63
CA PRO A 25 1.83 17.78 -10.05
C PRO A 25 2.06 17.51 -11.54
N ALA A 26 3.01 16.64 -11.87
CA ALA A 26 3.12 16.04 -13.20
C ALA A 26 2.30 14.73 -13.24
N SER A 27 1.19 14.77 -13.99
CA SER A 27 0.33 13.68 -14.46
C SER A 27 0.04 12.51 -13.49
N GLY A 28 -1.14 12.58 -12.88
CA GLY A 28 -1.65 11.62 -11.89
C GLY A 28 -1.59 12.25 -10.51
N LYS A 29 -2.71 12.35 -9.80
CA LYS A 29 -2.78 12.98 -8.47
C LYS A 29 -1.94 12.17 -7.47
N ARG A 30 -0.64 12.44 -7.41
CA ARG A 30 0.26 11.93 -6.37
C ARG A 30 -0.04 12.72 -5.11
N GLU A 31 -1.00 12.23 -4.32
CA GLU A 31 -1.25 12.76 -2.99
C GLU A 31 -0.12 12.29 -2.07
N TYR A 32 0.76 13.22 -1.69
CA TYR A 32 1.77 12.98 -0.67
C TYR A 32 1.24 13.49 0.66
N TYR A 33 1.13 12.61 1.65
CA TYR A 33 0.77 12.99 3.02
C TYR A 33 1.93 12.72 3.96
N ASN A 34 2.16 13.67 4.87
CA ASN A 34 2.94 13.45 6.06
C ASN A 34 2.04 13.68 7.27
N PHE A 35 1.55 12.59 7.86
CA PHE A 35 0.58 12.68 8.96
C PHE A 35 1.20 13.22 10.26
N ASN A 36 2.52 13.32 10.35
CA ASN A 36 3.18 13.95 11.50
C ASN A 36 3.14 15.48 11.45
N LEU A 37 2.82 16.08 10.30
CA LEU A 37 2.83 17.53 10.08
C LEU A 37 1.43 18.17 10.12
N ILE A 38 0.38 17.37 10.28
CA ILE A 38 -1.01 17.86 10.26
C ILE A 38 -1.74 17.49 11.55
N SER A 39 -2.82 18.20 11.84
CA SER A 39 -3.65 17.92 13.01
C SER A 39 -4.35 16.56 12.89
N LYS A 40 -4.66 15.94 14.03
CA LYS A 40 -5.45 14.69 14.06
C LYS A 40 -6.78 14.82 13.29
N THR A 41 -7.51 15.91 13.50
CA THR A 41 -8.80 16.16 12.81
C THR A 41 -8.64 16.30 11.31
N GLU A 42 -7.55 16.91 10.84
CA GLU A 42 -7.26 17.01 9.41
C GLU A 42 -6.90 15.64 8.81
N ALA A 43 -6.09 14.85 9.52
CA ALA A 43 -5.76 13.49 9.15
C ALA A 43 -7.03 12.62 9.04
N GLU A 44 -7.96 12.73 9.98
CA GLU A 44 -9.25 12.02 9.96
C GLU A 44 -10.14 12.43 8.76
N LYS A 45 -10.16 13.72 8.40
CA LYS A 45 -10.87 14.21 7.21
C LYS A 45 -10.26 13.64 5.92
N ILE A 46 -8.93 13.61 5.83
CA ILE A 46 -8.22 13.01 4.70
C ILE A 46 -8.53 11.51 4.62
N ALA A 47 -8.43 10.78 5.74
CA ALA A 47 -8.72 9.36 5.80
C ALA A 47 -10.16 9.04 5.38
N THR A 48 -11.13 9.87 5.79
CA THR A 48 -12.53 9.74 5.37
C THR A 48 -12.67 9.87 3.85
N LYS A 49 -12.05 10.89 3.23
CA LYS A 49 -12.08 11.07 1.77
C LYS A 49 -11.44 9.91 1.02
N ILE A 50 -10.30 9.42 1.52
CA ILE A 50 -9.58 8.29 0.93
C ILE A 50 -10.40 7.00 1.06
N SER A 51 -11.04 6.76 2.19
CA SER A 51 -11.81 5.52 2.45
C SER A 51 -12.92 5.23 1.42
N VAL A 52 -13.51 6.27 0.84
CA VAL A 52 -14.55 6.15 -0.20
C VAL A 52 -14.00 5.52 -1.49
N ARG A 53 -12.69 5.65 -1.73
CA ARG A 53 -11.99 5.10 -2.92
C ARG A 53 -11.47 3.69 -2.70
N SER A 54 -11.82 3.06 -1.58
CA SER A 54 -11.38 1.71 -1.28
C SER A 54 -11.95 0.70 -2.31
N PRO A 55 -11.17 -0.31 -2.74
CA PRO A 55 -11.65 -1.36 -3.65
C PRO A 55 -12.81 -2.19 -3.08
N VAL A 56 -13.05 -2.10 -1.77
CA VAL A 56 -14.17 -2.72 -1.08
C VAL A 56 -14.87 -1.67 -0.22
N LYS A 57 -16.19 -1.79 -0.07
CA LYS A 57 -16.96 -0.90 0.79
C LYS A 57 -16.51 -1.05 2.25
N ILE A 58 -15.92 0.01 2.81
CA ILE A 58 -15.57 0.06 4.23
C ILE A 58 -16.84 0.42 5.03
N PRO A 59 -17.28 -0.41 5.98
CA PRO A 59 -18.46 -0.10 6.78
C PRO A 59 -18.17 0.95 7.85
N HIS A 60 -19.22 1.61 8.33
CA HIS A 60 -19.13 2.70 9.32
C HIS A 60 -18.53 2.26 10.67
N ASN A 61 -18.65 0.98 11.02
CA ASN A 61 -18.13 0.41 12.26
C ASN A 61 -16.67 -0.07 12.13
N ALA A 62 -16.01 0.17 10.99
CA ALA A 62 -14.61 -0.17 10.81
C ALA A 62 -13.73 0.67 11.74
N ILE A 63 -12.72 0.03 12.31
CA ILE A 63 -11.70 0.70 13.10
C ILE A 63 -10.64 1.21 12.14
N THR A 64 -10.54 2.53 12.02
CA THR A 64 -9.53 3.19 11.17
C THR A 64 -8.31 3.63 11.99
N LYS A 65 -7.13 3.30 11.49
CA LYS A 65 -5.84 3.76 11.99
C LYS A 65 -5.09 4.53 10.92
N ILE A 66 -4.60 5.71 11.29
CA ILE A 66 -3.80 6.60 10.44
C ILE A 66 -2.38 6.61 11.00
N ASP A 67 -1.41 6.22 10.19
CA ASP A 67 -0.01 6.08 10.60
C ASP A 67 0.92 6.74 9.57
N GLN A 68 1.95 7.44 10.05
CA GLN A 68 3.15 7.72 9.27
C GLN A 68 4.15 6.57 9.48
N LYS A 69 4.56 5.90 8.40
CA LYS A 69 5.63 4.90 8.39
C LYS A 69 6.92 5.53 7.90
N SER A 70 8.04 4.79 7.99
CA SER A 70 9.34 5.27 7.50
C SER A 70 9.29 5.54 6.00
N GLY A 71 9.07 6.81 5.64
CA GLY A 71 8.99 7.31 4.27
C GLY A 71 7.65 7.13 3.53
N TYR A 72 6.56 6.72 4.20
CA TYR A 72 5.23 6.65 3.56
C TYR A 72 4.07 6.81 4.54
N ALA A 73 2.96 7.37 4.07
CA ALA A 73 1.71 7.47 4.82
C ALA A 73 0.87 6.20 4.62
N GLN A 74 0.14 5.79 5.67
CA GLN A 74 -0.74 4.62 5.63
C GLN A 74 -2.05 4.88 6.36
N ILE A 75 -3.17 4.51 5.74
CA ILE A 75 -4.49 4.47 6.36
C ILE A 75 -4.98 3.02 6.31
N LYS A 76 -5.37 2.49 7.46
CA LYS A 76 -5.80 1.10 7.60
C LYS A 76 -7.15 1.04 8.27
N SER A 77 -8.14 0.46 7.59
CA SER A 77 -9.47 0.19 8.14
C SER A 77 -9.67 -1.30 8.32
N VAL A 78 -10.11 -1.71 9.51
CA VAL A 78 -10.32 -3.12 9.87
C VAL A 78 -11.74 -3.31 10.40
N TRP A 79 -12.43 -4.33 9.90
CA TRP A 79 -13.76 -4.70 10.39
C TRP A 79 -13.94 -6.21 10.36
N ILE A 80 -15.01 -6.69 10.99
CA ILE A 80 -15.43 -8.08 10.95
C ILE A 80 -16.86 -8.10 10.41
N GLU A 81 -17.11 -8.97 9.44
CA GLU A 81 -18.43 -9.22 8.87
C GLU A 81 -18.59 -10.73 8.67
N ASN A 82 -19.68 -11.29 9.19
CA ASN A 82 -20.01 -12.71 9.05
C ASN A 82 -18.86 -13.68 9.45
N GLY A 83 -18.13 -13.35 10.52
CA GLY A 83 -17.00 -14.16 11.00
C GLY A 83 -15.71 -14.03 10.15
N VAL A 84 -15.70 -13.14 9.15
CA VAL A 84 -14.52 -12.83 8.34
C VAL A 84 -13.97 -11.47 8.77
N LYS A 85 -12.69 -11.44 9.14
CA LYS A 85 -11.96 -10.20 9.39
C LYS A 85 -11.46 -9.65 8.05
N TYR A 86 -11.78 -8.40 7.77
CA TYR A 86 -11.29 -7.66 6.62
C TYR A 86 -10.31 -6.58 7.06
N GLU A 87 -9.32 -6.32 6.21
CA GLU A 87 -8.45 -5.16 6.31
C GLU A 87 -8.38 -4.50 4.94
N SER A 88 -8.67 -3.21 4.88
CA SER A 88 -8.42 -2.39 3.70
C SER A 88 -7.39 -1.33 4.05
N ARG A 89 -6.25 -1.37 3.35
CA ARG A 89 -5.07 -0.59 3.69
C ARG A 89 -4.62 0.21 2.48
N TRP A 90 -4.77 1.52 2.58
CA TRP A 90 -4.20 2.48 1.65
C TRP A 90 -2.80 2.89 2.11
N HIS A 91 -1.89 3.09 1.17
CA HIS A 91 -0.62 3.74 1.45
C HIS A 91 -0.11 4.56 0.28
N THR A 92 0.69 5.59 0.59
CA THR A 92 1.51 6.25 -0.44
C THR A 92 2.58 5.30 -0.95
N ARG A 93 3.20 5.64 -2.09
CA ARG A 93 4.36 4.90 -2.61
C ARG A 93 5.39 4.66 -1.50
N THR A 94 5.84 3.41 -1.37
CA THR A 94 6.84 3.04 -0.36
C THR A 94 8.25 3.35 -0.86
N PRO A 95 9.19 3.73 0.03
CA PRO A 95 10.56 4.03 -0.37
C PRO A 95 11.18 2.87 -1.13
N GLY A 96 11.82 3.18 -2.26
CA GLY A 96 12.53 2.20 -3.06
C GLY A 96 11.69 1.37 -4.03
N THR A 97 10.40 1.68 -4.17
CA THR A 97 9.60 1.14 -5.25
C THR A 97 9.76 1.98 -6.52
N PRO A 98 9.61 1.36 -7.72
CA PRO A 98 9.69 2.07 -9.00
C PRO A 98 8.87 3.37 -9.00
N ALA A 99 9.41 4.44 -9.60
CA ALA A 99 8.78 5.77 -9.58
C ALA A 99 7.40 5.80 -10.26
N ASN A 100 7.06 4.82 -11.09
CA ASN A 100 5.73 4.68 -11.69
C ASN A 100 4.69 4.06 -10.76
N GLN A 101 5.06 3.56 -9.57
CA GLN A 101 4.10 3.13 -8.57
C GLN A 101 3.43 4.34 -7.92
N THR A 102 2.10 4.33 -7.94
CA THR A 102 1.24 5.34 -7.33
C THR A 102 0.80 4.92 -5.93
N ASN A 103 0.01 5.78 -5.29
CA ASN A 103 -0.73 5.38 -4.10
C ASN A 103 -1.59 4.16 -4.41
N SER A 104 -1.64 3.22 -3.47
CA SER A 104 -2.26 1.92 -3.72
C SER A 104 -2.96 1.39 -2.48
N TRP A 105 -3.88 0.47 -2.76
CA TRP A 105 -4.64 -0.30 -1.80
C TRP A 105 -4.14 -1.73 -1.76
N VAL A 106 -4.09 -2.28 -0.56
CA VAL A 106 -3.99 -3.72 -0.30
C VAL A 106 -5.17 -4.10 0.56
N VAL A 107 -5.98 -5.04 0.09
CA VAL A 107 -7.14 -5.54 0.82
C VAL A 107 -6.89 -6.99 1.19
N THR A 108 -7.10 -7.33 2.46
CA THR A 108 -7.03 -8.71 2.94
C THR A 108 -8.33 -9.15 3.61
N ARG A 109 -8.54 -10.47 3.62
CA ARG A 109 -9.58 -11.11 4.43
C ARG A 109 -9.05 -12.35 5.12
N LYS A 110 -9.65 -12.72 6.24
CA LYS A 110 -9.32 -13.92 7.00
C LYS A 110 -10.53 -14.42 7.76
N ILE A 111 -10.90 -15.68 7.54
CA ILE A 111 -11.91 -16.35 8.37
C ILE A 111 -11.38 -16.40 9.81
N GLN A 112 -12.14 -15.85 10.75
CA GLN A 112 -11.77 -15.90 12.15
C GLN A 112 -11.97 -17.32 12.69
N GLY A 113 -11.01 -17.76 13.49
CA GLY A 113 -11.17 -18.99 14.25
C GLY A 113 -12.18 -18.78 15.36
N SER A 114 -12.92 -19.83 15.66
CA SER A 114 -13.79 -19.95 16.83
C SER A 114 -13.39 -21.21 17.61
N ARG A 115 -14.12 -21.52 18.69
CA ARG A 115 -13.93 -22.79 19.41
C ARG A 115 -14.18 -24.02 18.52
N THR A 116 -15.04 -23.92 17.51
CA THR A 116 -15.44 -25.02 16.62
C THR A 116 -14.89 -24.91 15.20
N GLN A 117 -14.28 -23.78 14.84
CA GLN A 117 -13.78 -23.50 13.50
C GLN A 117 -12.32 -23.04 13.56
N LYS A 118 -11.44 -23.71 12.81
CA LYS A 118 -10.05 -23.26 12.67
C LYS A 118 -10.05 -21.92 11.93
N ALA A 119 -9.18 -20.99 12.36
CA ALA A 119 -8.93 -19.78 11.60
C ALA A 119 -8.44 -20.14 10.19
N GLY A 120 -8.96 -19.44 9.18
CA GLY A 120 -8.46 -19.57 7.81
C GLY A 120 -7.11 -18.87 7.65
N ASP A 121 -6.47 -19.09 6.50
CA ASP A 121 -5.31 -18.30 6.09
C ASP A 121 -5.75 -16.88 5.69
N THR A 122 -4.81 -15.93 5.72
CA THR A 122 -5.07 -14.61 5.14
C THR A 122 -5.10 -14.72 3.62
N GLU A 123 -6.00 -14.01 2.98
CA GLU A 123 -6.08 -13.88 1.53
C GLU A 123 -5.98 -12.41 1.12
N TYR A 124 -5.47 -12.15 -0.08
CA TYR A 124 -5.26 -10.83 -0.66
C TYR A 124 -6.13 -10.66 -1.90
N LEU A 125 -6.85 -9.54 -1.99
CA LEU A 125 -7.69 -9.20 -3.14
C LEU A 125 -6.83 -8.73 -4.30
N LEU A 126 -7.17 -9.20 -5.50
CA LEU A 126 -6.66 -8.69 -6.77
C LEU A 126 -7.71 -7.77 -7.43
N ASN A 127 -7.26 -6.83 -8.26
CA ASN A 127 -8.13 -5.88 -8.98
C ASN A 127 -9.18 -6.52 -9.91
N ASN A 128 -9.07 -7.82 -10.20
CA ASN A 128 -10.06 -8.58 -10.96
C ASN A 128 -11.08 -9.32 -10.07
N GLY A 129 -11.12 -9.02 -8.77
CA GLY A 129 -12.04 -9.62 -7.79
C GLY A 129 -11.58 -10.97 -7.23
N GLN A 130 -10.47 -11.53 -7.69
CA GLN A 130 -9.95 -12.80 -7.19
C GLN A 130 -9.20 -12.63 -5.86
N TRP A 131 -9.20 -13.68 -5.05
CA TRP A 131 -8.44 -13.75 -3.80
C TRP A 131 -7.27 -14.72 -3.96
N VAL A 132 -6.08 -14.33 -3.48
CA VAL A 132 -4.88 -15.18 -3.46
C VAL A 132 -4.43 -15.44 -2.03
N SER A 133 -3.94 -16.63 -1.75
CA SER A 133 -3.47 -16.97 -0.40
C SER A 133 -2.23 -16.18 0.00
N GLU A 134 -2.08 -15.95 1.31
CA GLU A 134 -0.91 -15.31 1.92
C GLU A 134 0.40 -15.99 1.56
N SER A 135 0.39 -17.32 1.42
CA SER A 135 1.57 -18.08 0.98
C SER A 135 2.02 -17.67 -0.43
N LYS A 136 1.07 -17.56 -1.39
CA LYS A 136 1.38 -17.10 -2.75
C LYS A 136 1.85 -15.66 -2.76
N TRP A 137 1.18 -14.79 -2.02
CA TRP A 137 1.55 -13.38 -1.87
C TRP A 137 2.97 -13.20 -1.32
N ASN A 138 3.29 -13.87 -0.21
CA ASN A 138 4.59 -13.79 0.43
C ASN A 138 5.70 -14.40 -0.42
N ASN A 139 5.42 -15.49 -1.15
CA ASN A 139 6.36 -16.03 -2.13
C ASN A 139 6.64 -15.03 -3.26
N ALA A 140 5.61 -14.34 -3.76
CA ALA A 140 5.78 -13.31 -4.78
C ALA A 140 6.65 -12.14 -4.28
N LEU A 141 6.38 -11.63 -3.08
CA LEU A 141 7.22 -10.61 -2.43
C LEU A 141 8.68 -11.07 -2.27
N LYS A 142 8.89 -12.32 -1.85
CA LYS A 142 10.22 -12.91 -1.69
C LYS A 142 10.97 -12.95 -3.02
N LEU A 143 10.34 -13.43 -4.09
CA LEU A 143 10.94 -13.49 -5.42
C LEU A 143 11.31 -12.09 -5.94
N ARG A 144 10.43 -11.10 -5.78
CA ARG A 144 10.72 -9.71 -6.15
C ARG A 144 11.92 -9.15 -5.38
N ARG A 145 11.99 -9.34 -4.06
CA ARG A 145 13.13 -8.89 -3.23
C ARG A 145 14.45 -9.54 -3.62
N GLN A 146 14.43 -10.76 -4.12
CA GLN A 146 15.62 -11.49 -4.55
C GLN A 146 16.03 -11.17 -6.00
N GLY A 147 15.29 -10.30 -6.71
CA GLY A 147 15.51 -10.06 -8.14
C GLY A 147 15.18 -11.28 -9.02
N ARG A 148 14.39 -12.22 -8.50
CA ARG A 148 14.01 -13.49 -9.15
C ARG A 148 12.52 -13.53 -9.51
N GLU A 149 11.94 -12.37 -9.78
CA GLU A 149 10.52 -12.23 -10.04
C GLU A 149 10.10 -13.02 -11.30
N THR A 150 9.13 -13.92 -11.14
CA THR A 150 8.44 -14.59 -12.25
C THR A 150 7.27 -13.75 -12.74
N LYS A 151 6.77 -14.02 -13.96
CA LYS A 151 5.57 -13.39 -14.51
C LYS A 151 4.37 -13.50 -13.56
N GLU A 152 4.12 -14.69 -13.00
CA GLU A 152 3.03 -14.92 -12.04
C GLU A 152 3.21 -14.08 -10.77
N SER A 153 4.42 -14.06 -10.20
CA SER A 153 4.67 -13.26 -8.99
C SER A 153 4.48 -11.76 -9.23
N ARG A 154 4.87 -11.26 -10.42
CA ARG A 154 4.62 -9.89 -10.82
C ARG A 154 3.13 -9.60 -10.91
N GLU A 155 2.38 -10.46 -11.59
CA GLU A 155 0.93 -10.31 -11.76
C GLU A 155 0.18 -10.30 -10.42
N ILE A 156 0.56 -11.18 -9.48
CA ILE A 156 0.00 -11.18 -8.12
C ILE A 156 0.21 -9.82 -7.44
N LEU A 157 1.43 -9.30 -7.49
CA LEU A 157 1.77 -8.06 -6.79
C LEU A 157 1.20 -6.81 -7.47
N ASP A 158 1.20 -6.77 -8.80
CA ASP A 158 0.71 -5.64 -9.57
C ASP A 158 -0.82 -5.55 -9.53
N ARG A 159 -1.52 -6.69 -9.50
CA ARG A 159 -2.98 -6.72 -9.35
C ARG A 159 -3.45 -6.55 -7.92
N GLY A 160 -2.65 -6.94 -6.92
CA GLY A 160 -3.04 -6.81 -5.50
C GLY A 160 -2.55 -5.54 -4.81
N HIS A 161 -1.64 -4.78 -5.42
CA HIS A 161 -1.45 -3.35 -5.10
C HIS A 161 -2.35 -2.52 -6.02
N ILE A 162 -3.65 -2.54 -5.72
CA ILE A 162 -4.69 -1.91 -6.54
C ILE A 162 -4.45 -0.41 -6.56
N LYS A 163 -4.33 0.21 -7.73
CA LYS A 163 -4.05 1.65 -7.81
C LYS A 163 -5.23 2.44 -7.27
N ASP A 164 -4.89 3.49 -6.54
CA ASP A 164 -5.87 4.40 -5.99
C ASP A 164 -6.39 5.36 -7.08
N GLY A 165 -7.68 5.22 -7.43
CA GLY A 165 -8.33 6.01 -8.49
C GLY A 165 -8.44 5.31 -9.85
N ASP A 166 -8.13 4.00 -9.93
CA ASP A 166 -8.55 3.12 -11.04
C ASP A 166 -10.05 2.78 -10.96
#